data_AF-W4ER08-F1
#
_entry.id   AF-W4ER08-F1
#
_cell.length_a   1.000
_cell.length_b   1.000
_cell.length_c   1.000
_cell.angle_alpha   90.00
_cell.angle_beta   90.00
_cell.angle_gamma   90.00
#
_symmetry.space_group_name_H-M   'P 1'
#
loop_
_entity.id
_entity.type
_entity.pdbx_description
1 polymer ?
#
loop_
_entity_poly.entity_id
_entity_poly.type
_entity_poly.pdbx_seq_one_letter_code
_entity_poly.pdbx_strand_id
1 'polypeptide(L)'
;MTTKGTIGAHTALTLDCEERIQKIIEAGRFINPDILVICHGGPIAEPADAEYVINKVEGICGFFGASSIERFAVEKGIREQSEAFKNIRS
;
A
#
# COMPACT_ATOMS: atom_id res chain seq x y z
N MET A 1 -0.08 -5.14 -8.39
CA MET A 1 -0.82 -6.06 -7.50
C MET A 1 -0.37 -5.84 -6.06
N THR A 2 -1.30 -5.73 -5.10
CA THR A 2 -1.02 -5.53 -3.66
C THR A 2 -1.19 -6.86 -2.90
N THR A 3 -0.28 -7.17 -1.96
CA THR A 3 -0.12 -8.54 -1.43
C THR A 3 -0.50 -8.75 0.03
N LYS A 4 -1.19 -7.79 0.68
CA LYS A 4 -1.84 -8.03 1.99
C LYS A 4 -3.32 -8.42 1.85
N GLY A 5 -3.95 -8.77 2.96
CA GLY A 5 -5.35 -9.19 3.05
C GLY A 5 -5.54 -10.71 3.05
N THR A 6 -6.78 -11.14 3.25
CA THR A 6 -7.12 -12.57 3.48
C THR A 6 -7.07 -13.42 2.19
N ILE A 7 -7.10 -12.77 1.02
CA ILE A 7 -7.14 -13.38 -0.32
C ILE A 7 -6.09 -12.72 -1.25
N GLY A 8 -5.04 -12.11 -0.67
CA GLY A 8 -4.01 -11.37 -1.41
C GLY A 8 -3.03 -12.27 -2.16
N ALA A 9 -2.34 -11.72 -3.16
CA ALA A 9 -1.31 -12.47 -3.87
C ALA A 9 -0.10 -12.75 -2.95
N HIS A 10 0.43 -13.98 -2.97
CA HIS A 10 1.57 -14.36 -2.11
C HIS A 10 2.95 -14.02 -2.70
N THR A 11 2.98 -13.45 -3.90
CA THR A 11 4.20 -13.16 -4.66
C THR A 11 4.37 -11.65 -4.84
N ALA A 12 4.93 -11.00 -3.82
CA ALA A 12 5.45 -9.64 -3.95
C ALA A 12 6.93 -9.59 -3.59
N LEU A 13 7.58 -8.55 -4.11
CA LEU A 13 8.83 -8.05 -3.56
C LEU A 13 8.67 -7.76 -2.07
N THR A 14 9.75 -7.92 -1.32
CA THR A 14 9.88 -7.41 0.04
C THR A 14 9.96 -5.89 0.02
N LEU A 15 9.80 -5.25 1.18
CA LEU A 15 9.86 -3.79 1.34
C LEU A 15 11.21 -3.17 0.89
N ASP A 16 12.24 -4.01 0.71
CA ASP A 16 13.62 -3.70 0.29
C ASP A 16 13.69 -3.34 -1.21
N CYS A 17 12.86 -2.39 -1.63
CA CYS A 17 12.66 -1.97 -3.01
C CYS A 17 12.96 -0.49 -3.23
N GLU A 18 13.44 0.20 -2.19
CA GLU A 18 13.66 1.65 -2.13
C GLU A 18 14.66 2.11 -3.19
N GLU A 19 15.81 1.43 -3.32
CA GLU A 19 16.81 1.75 -4.34
C GLU A 19 16.25 1.66 -5.76
N ARG A 20 15.38 0.67 -5.99
CA ARG A 20 14.77 0.46 -7.31
C ARG A 20 13.76 1.56 -7.60
N ILE A 21 12.95 1.96 -6.62
CA ILE A 21 12.00 3.06 -6.77
C ILE A 21 12.77 4.37 -7.02
N GLN A 22 13.83 4.63 -6.25
CA GLN A 22 14.66 5.83 -6.39
C GLN A 22 15.23 5.97 -7.82
N LYS A 23 15.80 4.89 -8.38
CA LYS A 23 16.30 4.86 -9.76
C LYS A 23 15.22 5.15 -10.81
N ILE A 24 13.98 4.70 -10.58
CA ILE A 24 12.84 4.97 -11.48
C ILE A 24 12.46 6.46 -11.41
N ILE A 25 12.42 7.04 -10.20
CA ILE A 25 12.13 8.46 -10.00
C ILE A 25 13.16 9.32 -10.70
N GLU A 26 14.45 9.03 -10.50
CA GLU A 26 15.56 9.76 -11.12
C GLU A 26 15.50 9.69 -12.64
N ALA A 27 15.25 8.51 -13.21
CA ALA A 27 15.11 8.33 -14.65
C ALA A 27 13.93 9.15 -15.23
N GLY A 28 12.80 9.18 -14.53
CA GLY A 28 11.64 9.98 -14.94
C GLY A 28 11.91 11.48 -14.86
N ARG A 29 12.51 11.94 -13.75
CA ARG A 29 12.84 13.35 -13.52
C ARG A 29 13.94 13.88 -14.43
N PHE A 30 14.86 13.01 -14.88
CA PHE A 30 15.84 13.35 -15.90
C PHE A 30 15.16 13.81 -17.21
N ILE A 31 14.03 13.20 -17.56
CA ILE A 31 13.27 13.54 -18.77
C ILE A 31 12.33 14.73 -18.52
N ASN A 32 11.62 14.72 -17.40
CA ASN A 32 10.71 15.79 -17.01
C ASN A 32 10.82 16.04 -15.49
N PRO A 33 11.42 17.16 -15.05
CA PRO A 33 11.64 17.45 -13.65
C PRO A 33 10.34 17.64 -12.84
N ASP A 34 9.21 17.92 -13.51
CA ASP A 34 7.94 18.25 -12.87
C ASP A 34 6.99 17.05 -12.68
N ILE A 35 7.44 15.82 -12.96
CA ILE A 35 6.59 14.64 -12.77
C ILE A 35 6.24 14.44 -11.28
N LEU A 36 4.96 14.19 -11.02
CA LEU A 36 4.50 13.71 -9.74
C LEU A 36 4.65 12.19 -9.69
N VAL A 37 5.22 11.70 -8.59
CA VAL A 37 5.40 10.26 -8.38
C VAL A 37 4.54 9.81 -7.21
N ILE A 38 3.85 8.70 -7.39
CA ILE A 38 3.03 8.05 -6.36
C ILE A 38 3.52 6.63 -6.14
N CYS A 39 3.44 6.14 -4.91
CA CYS A 39 3.66 4.72 -4.63
C CYS A 39 2.33 3.95 -4.68
N HIS A 40 2.37 2.72 -5.19
CA HIS A 40 1.21 1.85 -5.31
C HIS A 40 1.63 0.37 -5.36
N GLY A 41 0.86 -0.48 -4.68
CA GLY A 41 0.94 -1.93 -4.85
C GLY A 41 2.14 -2.58 -4.20
N GLY A 42 2.42 -3.82 -4.62
CA GLY A 42 3.41 -4.68 -4.00
C GLY A 42 3.11 -4.88 -2.51
N PRO A 43 4.10 -4.70 -1.62
CA PRO A 43 3.90 -4.82 -0.18
C PRO A 43 3.26 -3.58 0.46
N ILE A 44 3.02 -2.50 -0.30
CA ILE A 44 2.46 -1.24 0.21
C ILE A 44 0.93 -1.35 0.25
N ALA A 45 0.38 -1.68 1.42
CA ALA A 45 -1.02 -2.05 1.56
C ALA A 45 -1.74 -1.30 2.69
N GLU A 46 -1.04 -0.97 3.76
CA GLU A 46 -1.56 -0.25 4.92
C GLU A 46 -0.88 1.12 5.03
N PRO A 47 -1.47 2.07 5.78
CA PRO A 47 -0.89 3.40 5.97
C PRO A 47 0.57 3.39 6.44
N ALA A 48 0.93 2.47 7.34
CA ALA A 48 2.30 2.33 7.84
C ALA A 48 3.31 1.89 6.77
N ASP A 49 2.88 1.07 5.79
CA ASP A 49 3.75 0.68 4.68
C ASP A 49 3.99 1.86 3.73
N ALA A 50 2.93 2.64 3.46
CA ALA A 50 3.03 3.83 2.62
C ALA A 50 3.93 4.89 3.25
N GLU A 51 3.76 5.14 4.55
CA GLU A 51 4.62 6.03 5.33
C GLU A 51 6.08 5.59 5.28
N TYR A 52 6.35 4.30 5.48
CA TYR A 52 7.71 3.76 5.41
C TYR A 52 8.37 4.09 4.06
N VAL A 53 7.69 3.82 2.95
CA VAL A 53 8.25 4.04 1.61
C VAL A 53 8.42 5.53 1.30
N ILE A 54 7.42 6.35 1.65
CA ILE A 54 7.48 7.82 1.44
C ILE A 54 8.66 8.43 2.22
N ASN A 55 8.91 7.97 3.45
CA ASN A 55 10.01 8.47 4.26
C ASN A 55 11.40 7.98 3.80
N LYS A 56 11.46 6.88 3.05
CA LYS A 56 12.72 6.27 2.60
C LYS A 56 13.12 6.65 1.18
N VAL A 57 12.17 7.09 0.36
CA VAL A 57 12.40 7.38 -1.06
C VAL A 57 12.01 8.82 -1.34
N GLU A 58 12.99 9.63 -1.73
CA GLU A 58 12.78 11.05 -1.99
C GLU A 58 11.99 11.28 -3.28
N GLY A 59 11.07 12.25 -3.25
CA GLY A 59 10.32 12.67 -4.43
C GLY A 59 9.00 11.93 -4.67
N ILE A 60 8.59 11.04 -3.77
CA ILE A 60 7.23 10.50 -3.76
C ILE A 60 6.27 11.55 -3.17
N CYS A 61 5.20 11.84 -3.89
CA CYS A 61 4.19 12.84 -3.54
C CYS A 61 2.98 12.26 -2.80
N GLY A 62 2.85 10.93 -2.73
CA GLY A 62 1.77 10.27 -2.01
C GLY A 62 1.61 8.80 -2.40
N PHE A 63 0.48 8.24 -1.95
CA PHE A 63 0.11 6.84 -2.17
C PHE A 63 -1.21 6.75 -2.95
N PHE A 64 -1.26 5.87 -3.94
CA PHE A 64 -2.50 5.53 -4.65
C PHE A 64 -3.03 4.19 -4.16
N GLY A 65 -4.13 4.23 -3.41
CA GLY A 65 -4.80 3.05 -2.88
C GLY A 65 -5.97 2.60 -3.76
N ALA A 66 -6.02 1.30 -4.06
CA ALA A 66 -7.19 0.65 -4.67
C ALA A 66 -7.74 -0.38 -3.68
N SER A 67 -7.29 -1.64 -3.78
CA SER A 67 -7.73 -2.72 -2.87
C SER A 67 -7.41 -2.46 -1.40
N SER A 68 -6.37 -1.67 -1.10
CA SER A 68 -6.04 -1.23 0.26
C SER A 68 -7.14 -0.39 0.91
N ILE A 69 -7.84 0.40 0.10
CA ILE A 69 -8.89 1.29 0.58
C ILE A 69 -10.25 0.59 0.54
N GLU A 70 -10.61 -0.02 -0.58
CA GLU A 70 -11.97 -0.53 -0.78
C GLU A 70 -12.18 -1.94 -0.22
N ARG A 71 -11.18 -2.83 -0.32
CA ARG A 71 -11.33 -4.25 0.03
C ARG A 71 -10.91 -4.53 1.47
N PHE A 72 -9.71 -4.12 1.88
CA PHE A 72 -9.20 -4.46 3.22
C PHE A 72 -9.98 -3.77 4.34
N ALA A 73 -10.36 -2.51 4.15
CA ALA A 73 -11.19 -1.80 5.12
C ALA A 73 -12.56 -2.49 5.31
N VAL A 74 -13.17 -2.95 4.21
CA VAL A 74 -14.47 -3.64 4.24
C VAL A 74 -14.34 -5.04 4.86
N GLU A 75 -13.33 -5.84 4.49
CA GLU A 75 -13.10 -7.17 5.07
C GLU A 75 -12.97 -7.10 6.60
N LYS A 76 -12.18 -6.14 7.11
CA LYS A 76 -12.00 -5.92 8.54
C LYS A 76 -13.30 -5.50 9.21
N GLY A 77 -13.99 -4.50 8.66
CA GLY A 77 -15.23 -3.98 9.22
C GLY A 77 -16.35 -5.01 9.29
N ILE A 78 -16.55 -5.80 8.23
CA ILE A 78 -17.56 -6.87 8.19
C ILE A 78 -17.26 -7.93 9.25
N ARG A 79 -15.99 -8.34 9.39
CA ARG A 79 -15.56 -9.34 10.38
C ARG A 79 -15.85 -8.85 11.80
N GLU A 80 -15.39 -7.65 12.15
CA GLU A 80 -15.55 -7.07 13.48
C GLU A 80 -17.03 -6.89 13.86
N GLN A 81 -17.86 -6.41 12.93
CA GLN A 81 -19.30 -6.28 13.15
C GLN A 81 -19.98 -7.64 13.37
N SER A 82 -19.60 -8.65 12.58
CA SER A 82 -20.15 -10.01 12.69
C SER A 82 -19.73 -10.69 13.99
N GLU A 83 -18.49 -10.48 14.44
CA GLU A 83 -17.99 -10.96 15.74
C GLU A 83 -18.75 -10.30 16.90
N ALA A 84 -19.00 -8.98 16.83
CA ALA A 84 -19.73 -8.24 17.86
C ALA A 84 -21.15 -8.81 18.08
N PHE A 85 -21.91 -9.07 17.01
CA PHE A 85 -23.25 -9.66 17.13
C PHE A 85 -23.22 -11.07 17.71
N LYS A 86 -22.27 -11.90 17.29
CA LYS A 86 -22.14 -13.28 17.79
C LYS A 86 -21.77 -13.37 19.27
N ASN A 87 -21.16 -12.32 19.82
CA ASN A 87 -20.74 -12.29 21.22
C ASN A 87 -21.83 -11.83 22.20
N ILE A 88 -23.02 -11.44 21.72
CA ILE A 88 -24.17 -11.13 22.57
C ILE A 88 -24.60 -12.43 23.27
N ARG A 89 -24.52 -12.46 24.60
CA ARG A 89 -25.00 -13.58 25.41
C ARG A 89 -26.35 -13.23 26.03
N SER A 90 -27.31 -14.15 25.89
CA SER A 90 -28.59 -14.17 26.61
C SER A 90 -28.47 -14.90 27.94
#